data_AF-A0AA41K5J8-F1
#
_entry.id   AF-A0AA41K5J8-F1
#
_cell.length_a   1.000
_cell.length_b   1.000
_cell.length_c   1.000
_cell.angle_alpha   90.00
_cell.angle_beta   90.00
_cell.angle_gamma   90.00
#
_symmetry.space_group_name_H-M   'P 1'
#
loop_
_entity.id
_entity.type
_entity.pdbx_description
1 polymer ?
#
loop_
_entity_poly.entity_id
_entity_poly.type
_entity_poly.pdbx_seq_one_letter_code
_entity_poly.pdbx_strand_id
1 'polypeptide(L)'
;MKICLDAGHYGKYNQSPADKRYYESEMVWKLHLLQKKYLEAYGIEVITTREERDTDRGLYERGAASRGCDLFLSDHSNAVGDKVNNSVDYPAAYCAINGSADGIGMALAQCVETVLNTDQPARIEHRRGQNGDYYGVLRGATAVGTPGLILENSFHTNEEIVRWLLNDANLERLASAQADTIALYYGITDPLKKSGWVEENGGWRFYLGDTGRYVANDWYKDGDNWYWFDGAGMMIHNDWKTGSDGKWYYLQETGAMARDQWVIWKNELYRLKDDGSMFEGCVCLETDEKGAMRFPLMGRRSDPEKID
;
A
#
# COMPACT_ATOMS: atom_id res chain seq x y z
N MET A 1 13.95 -3.84 -16.23
CA MET A 1 12.81 -4.73 -16.52
C MET A 1 11.60 -3.87 -16.79
N LYS A 2 10.77 -4.26 -17.76
CA LYS A 2 9.57 -3.53 -18.18
C LYS A 2 8.36 -4.45 -18.26
N ILE A 3 7.24 -4.06 -17.67
CA ILE A 3 5.99 -4.84 -17.66
C ILE A 3 4.86 -4.05 -18.30
N CYS A 4 4.03 -4.75 -19.07
CA CYS A 4 2.75 -4.24 -19.55
C CYS A 4 1.60 -4.84 -18.74
N LEU A 5 0.86 -4.00 -18.02
CA LEU A 5 -0.34 -4.37 -17.29
C LEU A 5 -1.59 -4.04 -18.10
N ASP A 6 -2.53 -4.98 -18.14
CA ASP A 6 -3.84 -4.82 -18.76
C ASP A 6 -4.93 -5.10 -17.73
N ALA A 7 -5.68 -4.07 -17.36
CA ALA A 7 -6.94 -4.28 -16.67
C ALA A 7 -7.96 -4.86 -17.67
N GLY A 8 -8.48 -6.05 -17.38
CA GLY A 8 -9.55 -6.67 -18.16
C GLY A 8 -10.76 -5.77 -18.36
N HIS A 9 -11.48 -5.96 -19.47
CA HIS A 9 -12.73 -5.26 -19.80
C HIS A 9 -12.58 -3.72 -19.86
N TYR A 10 -13.70 -2.98 -19.72
CA TYR A 10 -13.76 -1.51 -19.65
C TYR A 10 -15.10 -1.08 -19.02
N GLY A 11 -15.19 0.16 -18.52
CA GLY A 11 -16.43 0.67 -17.95
C GLY A 11 -16.90 -0.10 -16.71
N LYS A 12 -18.22 -0.31 -16.60
CA LYS A 12 -18.86 -1.21 -15.64
C LYS A 12 -19.34 -2.46 -16.36
N TYR A 13 -18.48 -3.48 -16.37
CA TYR A 13 -18.70 -4.71 -17.11
C TYR A 13 -18.49 -5.94 -16.21
N ASN A 14 -19.18 -7.02 -16.58
CA ASN A 14 -19.19 -8.30 -15.87
C ASN A 14 -19.52 -8.17 -14.38
N GLN A 15 -20.76 -7.75 -14.11
CA GLN A 15 -21.26 -7.64 -12.74
C GLN A 15 -21.44 -9.02 -12.13
N SER A 16 -20.91 -9.22 -10.91
CA SER A 16 -21.06 -10.48 -10.20
C SER A 16 -22.55 -10.81 -9.94
N PRO A 17 -22.96 -12.09 -10.09
CA PRO A 17 -24.24 -12.57 -9.59
C PRO A 17 -24.24 -12.75 -8.07
N ALA A 18 -23.07 -12.92 -7.45
CA ALA A 18 -22.88 -13.16 -6.01
C ALA A 18 -22.94 -11.88 -5.17
N ASP A 19 -22.43 -10.76 -5.70
CA ASP A 19 -22.56 -9.45 -5.08
C ASP A 19 -22.68 -8.35 -6.14
N LYS A 20 -23.82 -7.65 -6.19
CA LYS A 20 -24.10 -6.62 -7.21
C LYS A 20 -23.23 -5.37 -7.09
N ARG A 21 -22.47 -5.22 -6.01
CA ARG A 21 -21.48 -4.15 -5.87
C ARG A 21 -20.21 -4.42 -6.67
N TYR A 22 -19.94 -5.69 -7.01
CA TYR A 22 -18.74 -6.08 -7.73
C TYR A 22 -18.96 -6.05 -9.24
N TYR A 23 -18.08 -5.31 -9.91
CA TYR A 23 -17.86 -5.36 -11.35
C TYR A 23 -16.41 -5.76 -11.56
N GLU A 24 -16.18 -6.82 -12.34
CA GLU A 24 -14.82 -7.28 -12.63
C GLU A 24 -13.97 -6.13 -13.17
N SER A 25 -14.49 -5.36 -14.12
CA SER A 25 -13.79 -4.23 -14.73
C SER A 25 -13.37 -3.16 -13.73
N GLU A 26 -14.13 -2.92 -12.66
CA GLU A 26 -13.78 -1.95 -11.62
C GLU A 26 -12.74 -2.51 -10.66
N MET A 27 -12.85 -3.80 -10.30
CA MET A 27 -11.87 -4.47 -9.45
C MET A 27 -10.50 -4.53 -10.11
N VAL A 28 -10.42 -5.04 -11.35
CA VAL A 28 -9.14 -5.18 -12.06
C VAL A 28 -8.53 -3.83 -12.43
N TRP A 29 -9.37 -2.80 -12.62
CA TRP A 29 -8.88 -1.42 -12.76
C TRP A 29 -8.22 -0.90 -11.48
N LYS A 30 -8.75 -1.22 -10.29
CA LYS A 30 -8.05 -0.87 -9.05
C LYS A 30 -6.77 -1.71 -8.89
N LEU A 31 -6.86 -3.02 -9.10
CA LEU A 31 -5.74 -3.96 -8.91
C LEU A 31 -4.51 -3.57 -9.74
N HIS A 32 -4.66 -3.32 -11.05
CA HIS A 32 -3.51 -3.05 -11.91
C HIS A 32 -2.80 -1.72 -11.57
N LEU A 33 -3.52 -0.71 -11.04
CA LEU A 33 -2.89 0.53 -10.58
C LEU A 33 -2.07 0.31 -9.30
N LEU A 34 -2.57 -0.54 -8.41
CA LEU A 34 -1.82 -0.94 -7.21
C LEU A 34 -0.61 -1.78 -7.58
N GLN A 35 -0.75 -2.75 -8.50
CA GLN A 35 0.37 -3.50 -9.03
C GLN A 35 1.41 -2.57 -9.67
N LYS A 36 0.99 -1.59 -10.48
CA LYS A 36 1.90 -0.57 -11.05
C LYS A 36 2.69 0.13 -9.96
N LYS A 37 2.02 0.66 -8.93
CA LYS A 37 2.66 1.29 -7.76
C LYS A 37 3.72 0.39 -7.12
N TYR A 38 3.41 -0.88 -6.88
CA TYR A 38 4.32 -1.80 -6.20
C TYR A 38 5.46 -2.30 -7.10
N LEU A 39 5.21 -2.56 -8.38
CA LEU A 39 6.24 -2.93 -9.35
C LEU A 39 7.22 -1.77 -9.60
N GLU A 40 6.72 -0.54 -9.71
CA GLU A 40 7.58 0.65 -9.84
C GLU A 40 8.44 0.86 -8.59
N ALA A 41 7.95 0.45 -7.40
CA ALA A 41 8.76 0.42 -6.19
C ALA A 41 9.91 -0.59 -6.25
N TYR A 42 9.90 -1.57 -7.17
CA TYR A 42 11.04 -2.43 -7.49
C TYR A 42 11.95 -1.86 -8.59
N GLY A 43 11.69 -0.64 -9.07
CA GLY A 43 12.40 -0.06 -10.21
C GLY A 43 12.02 -0.72 -11.55
N ILE A 44 10.91 -1.46 -11.58
CA ILE A 44 10.35 -2.04 -12.80
C ILE A 44 9.61 -0.92 -13.54
N GLU A 45 9.92 -0.73 -14.82
CA GLU A 45 9.17 0.19 -15.66
C GLU A 45 7.80 -0.43 -15.97
N VAL A 46 6.70 0.27 -15.69
CA VAL A 46 5.35 -0.25 -15.91
C VAL A 46 4.57 0.61 -16.89
N ILE A 47 4.11 -0.01 -17.97
CA ILE A 47 3.13 0.59 -18.88
C ILE A 47 1.76 -0.07 -18.68
N THR A 48 0.69 0.70 -18.82
CA THR A 48 -0.68 0.19 -18.82
C THR A 48 -1.23 0.18 -20.25
N THR A 49 -2.12 -0.75 -20.58
CA THR A 49 -2.75 -0.79 -21.91
C THR A 49 -3.68 0.38 -22.15
N ARG A 50 -4.10 1.10 -21.11
CA ARG A 50 -5.03 2.23 -21.18
C ARG A 50 -4.71 3.27 -20.11
N GLU A 51 -4.98 4.52 -20.44
CA GLU A 51 -4.87 5.66 -19.51
C GLU A 51 -6.16 5.84 -18.69
N GLU A 52 -7.31 5.54 -19.30
CA GLU A 52 -8.64 5.75 -18.73
C GLU A 52 -9.47 4.46 -18.71
N ARG A 53 -10.20 4.22 -17.62
CA ARG A 53 -10.98 2.99 -17.39
C ARG A 53 -12.04 2.73 -18.45
N ASP A 54 -12.70 3.79 -18.87
CA ASP A 54 -13.94 3.73 -19.66
C ASP A 54 -13.66 3.72 -21.17
N THR A 55 -12.39 3.85 -21.58
CA THR A 55 -11.97 3.76 -22.97
C THR A 55 -11.76 2.29 -23.33
N ASP A 56 -12.46 1.81 -24.37
CA ASP A 56 -12.20 0.47 -24.90
C ASP A 56 -10.97 0.46 -25.81
N ARG A 57 -10.29 -0.70 -25.83
CA ARG A 57 -9.14 -0.99 -26.67
C ARG A 57 -9.32 -2.41 -27.21
N GLY A 58 -9.06 -2.62 -28.50
CA GLY A 58 -9.19 -3.95 -29.08
C GLY A 58 -8.29 -4.98 -28.40
N LEU A 59 -8.77 -6.23 -28.28
CA LEU A 59 -8.09 -7.28 -27.54
C LEU A 59 -6.67 -7.53 -28.08
N TYR A 60 -6.51 -7.57 -29.40
CA TYR A 60 -5.20 -7.78 -30.01
C TYR A 60 -4.26 -6.60 -29.72
N GLU A 61 -4.78 -5.37 -29.81
CA GLU A 61 -4.05 -4.14 -29.61
C GLU A 61 -3.60 -3.95 -28.16
N ARG A 62 -4.35 -4.48 -27.17
CA ARG A 62 -3.94 -4.52 -25.77
C ARG A 62 -2.68 -5.37 -25.59
N GLY A 63 -2.70 -6.60 -26.11
CA GLY A 63 -1.54 -7.48 -26.10
C GLY A 63 -0.34 -6.88 -26.84
N ALA A 64 -0.56 -6.35 -28.04
CA ALA A 64 0.49 -5.78 -28.87
C ALA A 64 1.12 -4.50 -28.26
N ALA A 65 0.45 -3.86 -27.29
CA ALA A 65 1.01 -2.75 -26.52
C ALA A 65 2.28 -3.12 -25.76
N SER A 66 2.43 -4.41 -25.42
CA SER A 66 3.53 -4.94 -24.62
C SER A 66 4.85 -5.09 -25.38
N ARG A 67 4.96 -4.57 -26.60
CA ARG A 67 6.19 -4.65 -27.40
C ARG A 67 7.39 -4.12 -26.61
N GLY A 68 8.41 -4.96 -26.46
CA GLY A 68 9.62 -4.62 -25.70
C GLY A 68 9.47 -4.68 -24.18
N CYS A 69 8.36 -5.23 -23.68
CA CYS A 69 8.21 -5.60 -22.28
C CYS A 69 8.69 -7.04 -22.05
N ASP A 70 9.12 -7.32 -20.83
CA ASP A 70 9.53 -8.64 -20.36
C ASP A 70 8.32 -9.52 -19.98
N LEU A 71 7.17 -8.90 -19.73
CA LEU A 71 5.91 -9.56 -19.38
C LEU A 71 4.69 -8.73 -19.83
N PHE A 72 3.67 -9.41 -20.32
CA PHE A 72 2.30 -8.93 -20.44
C PHE A 72 1.41 -9.67 -19.45
N LEU A 73 0.80 -8.93 -18.52
CA LEU A 73 -0.13 -9.45 -17.51
C LEU A 73 -1.50 -8.81 -17.70
N SER A 74 -2.52 -9.63 -17.94
CA SER A 74 -3.92 -9.19 -18.05
C SER A 74 -4.71 -9.69 -16.84
N ASP A 75 -5.15 -8.79 -15.97
CA ASP A 75 -5.86 -9.14 -14.73
C ASP A 75 -7.35 -9.31 -14.97
N HIS A 76 -7.88 -10.40 -14.41
CA HIS A 76 -9.26 -10.83 -14.52
C HIS A 76 -9.75 -11.50 -13.23
N SER A 77 -11.06 -11.81 -13.19
CA SER A 77 -11.64 -12.76 -12.25
C SER A 77 -12.64 -13.64 -13.00
N ASN A 78 -12.70 -14.92 -12.68
CA ASN A 78 -13.38 -15.91 -13.49
C ASN A 78 -14.87 -16.04 -13.11
N ALA A 79 -15.63 -16.77 -13.92
CA ALA A 79 -17.04 -17.06 -13.65
C ALA A 79 -17.43 -18.46 -14.08
N VAL A 80 -18.26 -19.12 -13.25
CA VAL A 80 -18.96 -20.34 -13.65
C VAL A 80 -20.39 -20.00 -14.06
N GLY A 81 -20.51 -19.36 -15.23
CA GLY A 81 -21.79 -18.92 -15.78
C GLY A 81 -22.32 -17.64 -15.13
N ASP A 82 -23.64 -17.46 -15.18
CA ASP A 82 -24.35 -16.22 -14.80
C ASP A 82 -25.03 -16.30 -13.41
N LYS A 83 -24.75 -17.36 -12.65
CA LYS A 83 -25.34 -17.61 -11.32
C LYS A 83 -24.27 -17.64 -10.24
N VAL A 84 -24.72 -17.47 -9.00
CA VAL A 84 -23.88 -17.69 -7.82
C VAL A 84 -23.42 -19.15 -7.78
N ASN A 85 -22.14 -19.36 -7.55
CA ASN A 85 -21.51 -20.66 -7.41
C ASN A 85 -20.35 -20.56 -6.40
N ASN A 86 -20.60 -21.06 -5.20
CA ASN A 86 -19.62 -21.09 -4.10
C ASN A 86 -18.86 -22.43 -4.02
N SER A 87 -19.02 -23.31 -5.02
CA SER A 87 -18.33 -24.61 -5.07
C SER A 87 -17.08 -24.60 -5.93
N VAL A 88 -16.80 -23.49 -6.61
CA VAL A 88 -15.62 -23.33 -7.47
C VAL A 88 -14.82 -22.13 -6.98
N ASP A 89 -13.55 -22.40 -6.66
CA ASP A 89 -12.64 -21.44 -6.07
C ASP A 89 -11.18 -21.87 -6.30
N TYR A 90 -10.60 -21.42 -7.40
CA TYR A 90 -9.17 -21.53 -7.66
C TYR A 90 -8.71 -20.38 -8.55
N PRO A 91 -7.46 -19.91 -8.41
CA PRO A 91 -6.85 -19.05 -9.39
C PRO A 91 -6.39 -19.83 -10.62
N ALA A 92 -6.42 -19.18 -11.78
CA ALA A 92 -5.94 -19.77 -13.02
C ALA A 92 -5.14 -18.75 -13.82
N ALA A 93 -3.94 -19.12 -14.25
CA ALA A 93 -3.18 -18.37 -15.23
C ALA A 93 -3.38 -18.99 -16.61
N TYR A 94 -4.05 -18.26 -17.52
CA TYR A 94 -4.14 -18.63 -18.92
C TYR A 94 -2.90 -18.10 -19.65
N CYS A 95 -1.94 -18.97 -19.89
CA CYS A 95 -0.66 -18.61 -20.50
C CYS A 95 -0.72 -18.73 -22.02
N ALA A 96 0.15 -17.99 -22.71
CA ALA A 96 0.34 -18.15 -24.14
C ALA A 96 0.71 -19.62 -24.47
N ILE A 97 0.09 -20.19 -25.51
CA ILE A 97 0.22 -21.62 -25.88
C ILE A 97 1.64 -22.06 -26.26
N ASN A 98 2.56 -21.11 -26.40
CA ASN A 98 3.98 -21.37 -26.62
C ASN A 98 4.76 -21.66 -25.33
N GLY A 99 4.10 -21.59 -24.16
CA GLY A 99 4.70 -21.88 -22.85
C GLY A 99 5.58 -20.76 -22.29
N SER A 100 5.68 -19.62 -22.99
CA SER A 100 6.62 -18.53 -22.65
C SER A 100 6.38 -17.90 -21.28
N ALA A 101 5.16 -17.98 -20.76
CA ALA A 101 4.77 -17.40 -19.49
C ALA A 101 4.39 -18.45 -18.43
N ASP A 102 4.58 -19.75 -18.67
CA ASP A 102 4.07 -20.81 -17.78
C ASP A 102 4.69 -20.74 -16.37
N GLY A 103 5.99 -20.47 -16.30
CA GLY A 103 6.71 -20.36 -15.02
C GLY A 103 6.19 -19.22 -14.15
N ILE A 104 6.15 -18.00 -14.69
CA ILE A 104 5.64 -16.82 -13.98
C ILE A 104 4.12 -16.92 -13.76
N GLY A 105 3.38 -17.50 -14.69
CA GLY A 105 1.95 -17.74 -14.58
C GLY A 105 1.62 -18.65 -13.41
N MET A 106 2.36 -19.75 -13.24
CA MET A 106 2.16 -20.65 -12.09
C MET A 106 2.52 -19.96 -10.78
N ALA A 107 3.64 -19.23 -10.74
CA ALA A 107 4.05 -18.49 -9.55
C ALA A 107 2.98 -17.47 -9.12
N LEU A 108 2.41 -16.72 -10.07
CA LEU A 108 1.33 -15.76 -9.81
C LEU A 108 0.04 -16.45 -9.38
N ALA A 109 -0.36 -17.55 -10.01
CA ALA A 109 -1.55 -18.29 -9.60
C ALA A 109 -1.40 -18.85 -8.18
N GLN A 110 -0.23 -19.40 -7.82
CA GLN A 110 0.06 -19.86 -6.45
C GLN A 110 0.11 -18.72 -5.42
N CYS A 111 0.59 -17.54 -5.83
CA CYS A 111 0.50 -16.33 -5.01
C CYS A 111 -0.96 -16.00 -4.70
N VAL A 112 -1.85 -15.99 -5.70
CA VAL A 112 -3.28 -15.74 -5.50
C VAL A 112 -3.88 -16.80 -4.58
N GLU A 113 -3.58 -18.09 -4.81
CA GLU A 113 -4.06 -19.21 -3.96
C GLU A 113 -3.70 -18.97 -2.50
N THR A 114 -2.46 -18.59 -2.23
CA THR A 114 -1.96 -18.33 -0.87
C THR A 114 -2.59 -17.09 -0.25
N VAL A 115 -2.70 -15.99 -1.01
CA VAL A 115 -3.19 -14.70 -0.48
C VAL A 115 -4.69 -14.77 -0.23
N LEU A 116 -5.47 -15.29 -1.17
CA LEU A 116 -6.93 -15.42 -1.02
C LEU A 116 -7.30 -16.61 -0.14
N ASN A 117 -6.38 -17.57 0.06
CA ASN A 117 -6.63 -18.84 0.74
C ASN A 117 -7.78 -19.61 0.06
N THR A 118 -7.61 -19.87 -1.24
CA THR A 118 -8.64 -20.52 -2.07
C THR A 118 -8.80 -22.00 -1.72
N ASP A 119 -10.02 -22.53 -1.83
CA ASP A 119 -10.33 -23.93 -1.48
C ASP A 119 -9.73 -24.95 -2.45
N GLN A 120 -9.43 -24.55 -3.69
CA GLN A 120 -8.89 -25.41 -4.73
C GLN A 120 -7.56 -24.85 -5.27
N PRO A 121 -6.65 -25.73 -5.73
CA PRO A 121 -5.29 -25.33 -6.06
C PRO A 121 -5.21 -24.53 -7.36
N ALA A 122 -4.19 -23.68 -7.43
CA ALA A 122 -3.80 -22.91 -8.59
C ALA A 122 -3.54 -23.75 -9.83
N ARG A 123 -3.81 -23.17 -11.01
CA ARG A 123 -3.74 -23.88 -12.29
C ARG A 123 -3.10 -23.04 -13.38
N ILE A 124 -2.47 -23.73 -14.32
CA ILE A 124 -2.13 -23.21 -15.64
C ILE A 124 -3.14 -23.72 -16.64
N GLU A 125 -3.60 -22.83 -17.51
CA GLU A 125 -4.50 -23.15 -18.60
C GLU A 125 -3.89 -22.66 -19.92
N HIS A 126 -4.11 -23.43 -20.98
CA HIS A 126 -3.75 -23.04 -22.34
C HIS A 126 -4.97 -23.26 -23.22
N ARG A 127 -5.29 -22.26 -24.06
CA ARG A 127 -6.43 -22.38 -24.98
C ARG A 127 -6.02 -22.01 -26.39
N ARG A 128 -6.09 -23.00 -27.29
CA ARG A 128 -5.80 -22.84 -28.72
C ARG A 128 -7.09 -22.54 -29.49
N GLY A 129 -7.08 -21.48 -30.28
CA GLY A 129 -8.09 -21.16 -31.28
C GLY A 129 -7.60 -21.47 -32.70
N GLN A 130 -8.36 -21.03 -33.71
CA GLN A 130 -8.01 -21.24 -35.13
C GLN A 130 -6.72 -20.49 -35.54
N ASN A 131 -6.41 -19.37 -34.88
CA ASN A 131 -5.30 -18.48 -35.23
C ASN A 131 -4.20 -18.46 -34.14
N GLY A 132 -3.90 -19.61 -33.51
CA GLY A 132 -2.97 -19.68 -32.39
C GLY A 132 -3.68 -19.51 -31.06
N ASP A 133 -3.23 -18.60 -30.19
CA ASP A 133 -3.89 -18.36 -28.90
C ASP A 133 -5.37 -18.00 -29.08
N TYR A 134 -6.23 -18.57 -28.25
CA TYR A 134 -7.67 -18.30 -28.29
C TYR A 134 -7.97 -16.86 -27.85
N TYR A 135 -7.27 -16.37 -26.83
CA TYR A 135 -7.47 -15.03 -26.30
C TYR A 135 -6.74 -13.97 -27.13
N GLY A 136 -7.45 -12.91 -27.53
CA GLY A 136 -6.90 -11.87 -28.40
C GLY A 136 -5.71 -11.13 -27.81
N VAL A 137 -5.73 -10.88 -26.50
CA VAL A 137 -4.63 -10.24 -25.77
C VAL A 137 -3.35 -11.10 -25.81
N LEU A 138 -3.46 -12.41 -25.63
CA LEU A 138 -2.31 -13.32 -25.70
C LEU A 138 -1.77 -13.46 -27.12
N ARG A 139 -2.64 -13.46 -28.15
CA ARG A 139 -2.20 -13.38 -29.55
C ARG A 139 -1.41 -12.11 -29.80
N GLY A 140 -1.91 -10.96 -29.33
CA GLY A 140 -1.25 -9.67 -29.48
C GLY A 140 0.13 -9.63 -28.83
N ALA A 141 0.24 -10.09 -27.57
CA ALA A 141 1.51 -10.16 -26.85
C ALA A 141 2.51 -11.09 -27.55
N THR A 142 2.06 -12.29 -27.94
CA THR A 142 2.89 -13.25 -28.67
C THR A 142 3.38 -12.69 -30.01
N ALA A 143 2.53 -11.97 -30.75
CA ALA A 143 2.89 -11.37 -32.04
C ALA A 143 3.96 -10.27 -31.93
N VAL A 144 4.14 -9.68 -30.75
CA VAL A 144 5.20 -8.69 -30.49
C VAL A 144 6.39 -9.25 -29.72
N GLY A 145 6.41 -10.57 -29.49
CA GLY A 145 7.51 -11.29 -28.85
C GLY A 145 7.48 -11.28 -27.32
N THR A 146 6.38 -10.85 -26.70
CA THR A 146 6.28 -10.70 -25.24
C THR A 146 5.62 -11.92 -24.60
N PRO A 147 6.22 -12.53 -23.56
CA PRO A 147 5.54 -13.52 -22.74
C PRO A 147 4.25 -12.95 -22.15
N GLY A 148 3.13 -13.65 -22.35
CA GLY A 148 1.81 -13.16 -21.96
C GLY A 148 1.01 -14.16 -21.15
N LEU A 149 0.31 -13.67 -20.12
CA LEU A 149 -0.72 -14.43 -19.40
C LEU A 149 -1.94 -13.56 -19.07
N ILE A 150 -3.09 -14.23 -18.92
CA ILE A 150 -4.28 -13.70 -18.24
C ILE A 150 -4.32 -14.36 -16.86
N LEU A 151 -4.41 -13.55 -15.80
CA LEU A 151 -4.50 -14.05 -14.44
C LEU A 151 -5.93 -13.90 -13.92
N GLU A 152 -6.60 -15.02 -13.74
CA GLU A 152 -7.90 -15.09 -13.08
C GLU A 152 -7.71 -15.16 -11.57
N ASN A 153 -8.06 -14.08 -10.87
CA ASN A 153 -7.95 -13.94 -9.41
C ASN A 153 -9.09 -14.66 -8.67
N SER A 154 -9.25 -15.96 -8.93
CA SER A 154 -10.40 -16.79 -8.55
C SER A 154 -11.72 -16.31 -9.19
N PHE A 155 -12.89 -16.66 -8.63
CA PHE A 155 -14.19 -16.59 -9.28
C PHE A 155 -15.09 -15.51 -8.70
N HIS A 156 -15.52 -14.55 -9.50
CA HIS A 156 -16.53 -13.57 -9.10
C HIS A 156 -17.97 -14.13 -9.10
N THR A 157 -18.14 -15.43 -9.33
CA THR A 157 -19.39 -16.15 -9.01
C THR A 157 -19.39 -16.70 -7.58
N ASN A 158 -18.29 -16.60 -6.84
CA ASN A 158 -18.17 -17.04 -5.45
C ASN A 158 -18.32 -15.84 -4.49
N GLU A 159 -19.26 -15.93 -3.52
CA GLU A 159 -19.57 -14.84 -2.59
C GLU A 159 -18.40 -14.43 -1.69
N GLU A 160 -17.63 -15.39 -1.18
CA GLU A 160 -16.53 -15.10 -0.26
C GLU A 160 -15.39 -14.39 -0.97
N ILE A 161 -15.05 -14.87 -2.17
CA ILE A 161 -14.03 -14.28 -3.05
C ILE A 161 -14.40 -12.85 -3.42
N VAL A 162 -15.65 -12.61 -3.82
CA VAL A 162 -16.11 -11.27 -4.18
C VAL A 162 -16.06 -10.31 -2.97
N ARG A 163 -16.48 -10.77 -1.78
CA ARG A 163 -16.35 -9.95 -0.56
C ARG A 163 -14.91 -9.64 -0.22
N TRP A 164 -14.01 -10.61 -0.43
CA TRP A 164 -12.58 -10.43 -0.21
C TRP A 164 -11.99 -9.38 -1.16
N LEU A 165 -12.27 -9.51 -2.47
CA LEU A 165 -11.79 -8.61 -3.53
C LEU A 165 -12.41 -7.20 -3.50
N LEU A 166 -13.59 -7.03 -2.89
CA LEU A 166 -14.20 -5.72 -2.68
C LEU A 166 -13.54 -4.89 -1.57
N ASN A 167 -12.74 -5.50 -0.70
CA ASN A 167 -12.07 -4.81 0.39
C ASN A 167 -10.75 -4.20 -0.11
N ASP A 168 -10.60 -2.88 -0.01
CA ASP A 168 -9.43 -2.18 -0.57
C ASP A 168 -8.10 -2.59 0.11
N ALA A 169 -8.10 -2.90 1.42
CA ALA A 169 -6.89 -3.35 2.11
C ALA A 169 -6.47 -4.77 1.69
N ASN A 170 -7.44 -5.63 1.41
CA ASN A 170 -7.20 -6.93 0.82
C ASN A 170 -6.64 -6.80 -0.61
N LEU A 171 -7.22 -5.91 -1.42
CA LEU A 171 -6.75 -5.68 -2.79
C LEU A 171 -5.32 -5.14 -2.83
N GLU A 172 -4.96 -4.24 -1.90
CA GLU A 172 -3.59 -3.78 -1.69
C GLU A 172 -2.64 -4.94 -1.35
N ARG A 173 -3.07 -5.85 -0.45
CA ARG A 173 -2.30 -7.05 -0.08
C ARG A 173 -2.07 -7.97 -1.27
N LEU A 174 -3.09 -8.17 -2.11
CA LEU A 174 -2.97 -8.97 -3.34
C LEU A 174 -1.98 -8.34 -4.33
N ALA A 175 -2.14 -7.05 -4.60
CA ALA A 175 -1.28 -6.31 -5.52
C ALA A 175 0.19 -6.35 -5.09
N SER A 176 0.46 -6.11 -3.80
CA SER A 176 1.81 -6.16 -3.24
C SER A 176 2.42 -7.56 -3.40
N ALA A 177 1.67 -8.61 -3.05
CA ALA A 177 2.17 -9.98 -3.13
C ALA A 177 2.44 -10.44 -4.58
N GLN A 178 1.60 -10.02 -5.53
CA GLN A 178 1.82 -10.29 -6.95
C GLN A 178 3.06 -9.55 -7.48
N ALA A 179 3.27 -8.30 -7.06
CA ALA A 179 4.48 -7.54 -7.40
C ALA A 179 5.75 -8.19 -6.81
N ASP A 180 5.71 -8.63 -5.55
CA ASP A 180 6.80 -9.36 -4.89
C ASP A 180 7.12 -10.67 -5.64
N THR A 181 6.08 -11.39 -6.05
CA THR A 181 6.21 -12.65 -6.82
C THR A 181 6.89 -12.41 -8.17
N ILE A 182 6.47 -11.36 -8.87
CA ILE A 182 7.08 -10.95 -10.14
C ILE A 182 8.55 -10.56 -9.91
N ALA A 183 8.82 -9.68 -8.94
CA ALA A 183 10.17 -9.23 -8.64
C ALA A 183 11.10 -10.42 -8.32
N LEU A 184 10.66 -11.32 -7.45
CA LEU A 184 11.39 -12.54 -7.08
C LEU A 184 11.64 -13.43 -8.30
N TYR A 185 10.63 -13.66 -9.13
CA TYR A 185 10.75 -14.51 -10.32
C TYR A 185 11.82 -14.01 -11.30
N TYR A 186 11.92 -12.69 -11.47
CA TYR A 186 12.91 -12.07 -12.34
C TYR A 186 14.22 -11.71 -11.63
N GLY A 187 14.42 -12.15 -10.37
CA GLY A 187 15.65 -11.94 -9.61
C GLY A 187 15.87 -10.50 -9.15
N ILE A 188 14.81 -9.71 -9.05
CA ILE A 188 14.81 -8.35 -8.49
C ILE A 188 14.53 -8.50 -6.99
N THR A 189 15.59 -8.68 -6.21
CA THR A 189 15.47 -9.12 -4.80
C THR A 189 15.33 -7.99 -3.79
N ASP A 190 15.50 -6.73 -4.19
CA ASP A 190 15.28 -5.58 -3.32
C ASP A 190 14.33 -4.61 -4.01
N PRO A 191 13.17 -4.30 -3.42
CA PRO A 191 12.46 -3.09 -3.80
C PRO A 191 13.41 -1.92 -3.59
N LEU A 192 13.29 -0.84 -4.37
CA LEU A 192 13.93 0.43 -4.05
C LEU A 192 13.54 0.78 -2.61
N LYS A 193 14.44 0.50 -1.67
CA LYS A 193 14.21 0.73 -0.26
C LYS A 193 14.21 2.24 -0.07
N LYS A 194 13.01 2.81 0.06
CA LYS A 194 12.87 4.16 0.61
C LYS A 194 13.58 4.17 1.95
N SER A 195 14.33 5.23 2.20
CA SER A 195 15.13 5.40 3.42
C SER A 195 15.06 6.86 3.85
N GLY A 196 14.93 7.07 5.16
CA GLY A 196 14.80 8.39 5.73
C GLY A 196 13.46 9.05 5.44
N TRP A 197 13.46 10.37 5.47
CA TRP A 197 12.28 11.19 5.26
C TRP A 197 11.83 11.18 3.81
N VAL A 198 10.56 10.85 3.60
CA VAL A 198 9.93 10.88 2.27
C VAL A 198 8.60 11.61 2.38
N GLU A 199 8.43 12.64 1.56
CA GLU A 199 7.16 13.33 1.40
C GLU A 199 6.25 12.54 0.45
N GLU A 200 5.02 12.28 0.89
CA GLU A 200 4.01 11.55 0.14
C GLU A 200 2.67 12.29 0.21
N ASN A 201 1.69 11.85 -0.59
CA ASN A 201 0.35 12.44 -0.56
C ASN A 201 -0.29 12.22 0.82
N GLY A 202 -0.44 13.30 1.59
CA GLY A 202 -0.95 13.28 2.97
C GLY A 202 0.09 13.59 4.06
N GLY A 203 1.38 13.75 3.72
CA GLY A 203 2.39 14.21 4.66
C GLY A 203 3.74 13.49 4.55
N TRP A 204 4.50 13.54 5.64
CA TRP A 204 5.84 12.95 5.72
C TRP A 204 5.83 11.57 6.37
N ARG A 205 6.61 10.64 5.80
CA ARG A 205 6.93 9.35 6.41
C ARG A 205 8.41 9.25 6.69
N PHE A 206 8.78 8.42 7.67
CA PHE A 206 10.16 8.02 7.88
C PHE A 206 10.33 6.53 7.60
N TYR A 207 11.20 6.19 6.65
CA TYR A 207 11.51 4.81 6.27
C TYR A 207 12.83 4.34 6.89
N LEU A 208 12.82 3.16 7.52
CA LEU A 208 13.97 2.62 8.26
C LEU A 208 15.13 2.17 7.36
N GLY A 209 14.92 2.11 6.03
CA GLY A 209 15.95 1.84 5.02
C GLY A 209 16.46 0.40 4.97
N ASP A 210 16.52 -0.30 6.09
CA ASP A 210 16.93 -1.70 6.22
C ASP A 210 15.88 -2.69 5.66
N THR A 211 14.63 -2.40 5.97
CA THR A 211 13.44 -3.21 5.70
C THR A 211 12.52 -2.57 4.66
N GLY A 212 12.74 -1.29 4.33
CA GLY A 212 11.82 -0.49 3.53
C GLY A 212 10.47 -0.21 4.22
N ARG A 213 10.33 -0.56 5.51
CA ARG A 213 9.14 -0.21 6.32
C ARG A 213 9.24 1.23 6.81
N TYR A 214 8.10 1.89 6.87
CA TYR A 214 7.97 3.18 7.54
C TYR A 214 7.58 2.99 9.01
N VAL A 215 7.88 4.00 9.84
CA VAL A 215 7.43 4.08 11.22
C VAL A 215 5.92 4.36 11.24
N ALA A 216 5.14 3.60 12.01
CA ALA A 216 3.70 3.78 12.15
C ALA A 216 3.23 3.40 13.55
N ASN A 217 2.29 4.18 14.11
CA ASN A 217 1.84 4.08 15.50
C ASN A 217 3.00 4.03 16.51
N ASP A 218 4.09 4.74 16.22
CA ASP A 218 5.28 4.69 17.05
C ASP A 218 6.06 6.01 17.02
N TRP A 219 6.91 6.16 18.03
CA TRP A 219 7.90 7.22 18.13
C TRP A 219 9.16 6.83 17.36
N TYR A 220 9.75 7.79 16.65
CA TYR A 220 11.07 7.65 16.06
C TYR A 220 11.97 8.82 16.44
N LYS A 221 13.22 8.50 16.79
CA LYS A 221 14.23 9.52 17.09
C LYS A 221 15.11 9.70 15.87
N ASP A 222 15.06 10.89 15.27
CA ASP A 222 15.98 11.30 14.21
C ASP A 222 16.92 12.39 14.74
N GLY A 223 18.20 12.05 14.84
CA GLY A 223 19.19 12.85 15.57
C GLY A 223 18.79 13.03 17.04
N ASP A 224 18.58 14.29 17.44
CA ASP A 224 18.18 14.66 18.81
C ASP A 224 16.66 14.84 18.98
N ASN A 225 15.89 14.78 17.89
CA ASN A 225 14.47 15.07 17.89
C ASN A 225 13.64 13.77 17.87
N TRP A 226 12.54 13.79 18.59
CA TRP A 226 11.53 12.72 18.58
C TRP A 226 10.33 13.13 17.72
N TYR A 227 9.80 12.18 16.97
CA TYR A 227 8.67 12.34 16.07
C TYR A 227 7.65 11.23 16.32
N TRP A 228 6.37 11.53 16.21
CA TRP A 228 5.30 10.53 16.31
C TRP A 228 4.65 10.30 14.95
N PHE A 229 4.43 9.04 14.60
CA PHE A 229 3.75 8.64 13.36
C PHE A 229 2.41 7.98 13.68
N ASP A 230 1.37 8.34 12.94
CA ASP A 230 0.05 7.74 13.07
C ASP A 230 -0.01 6.30 12.51
N GLY A 231 -1.19 5.69 12.54
CA GLY A 231 -1.37 4.32 12.04
C GLY A 231 -1.26 4.18 10.53
N ALA A 232 -1.44 5.27 9.78
CA ALA A 232 -1.11 5.29 8.38
C ALA A 232 0.39 5.41 8.17
N GLY A 233 1.18 5.82 9.17
CA GLY A 233 2.63 6.08 9.12
C GLY A 233 2.99 7.51 8.76
N MET A 234 2.03 8.44 8.88
CA MET A 234 2.24 9.87 8.64
C MET A 234 2.69 10.57 9.91
N MET A 235 3.70 11.42 9.77
CA MET A 235 4.22 12.24 10.85
C MET A 235 3.16 13.22 11.34
N ILE A 236 2.89 13.19 12.65
CA ILE A 236 2.00 14.15 13.31
C ILE A 236 2.77 15.46 13.59
N HIS A 237 2.13 16.59 13.34
CA HIS A 237 2.65 17.93 13.62
C HIS A 237 1.51 18.88 14.01
N ASN A 238 1.85 19.96 14.72
CA ASN A 238 0.90 20.94 15.26
C ASN A 238 -0.24 20.32 16.10
N ASP A 239 0.03 19.21 16.78
CA ASP A 239 -0.97 18.48 17.56
C ASP A 239 -0.36 17.76 18.77
N TRP A 240 -1.23 17.27 19.63
CA TRP A 240 -0.89 16.54 20.84
C TRP A 240 -0.94 15.02 20.63
N LYS A 241 -0.05 14.31 21.31
CA LYS A 241 -0.07 12.85 21.42
C LYS A 241 0.04 12.40 22.86
N THR A 242 -0.87 11.52 23.28
CA THR A 242 -0.70 10.77 24.53
C THR A 242 0.25 9.60 24.31
N GLY A 243 1.32 9.52 25.10
CA GLY A 243 2.23 8.37 25.13
C GLY A 243 1.58 7.14 25.75
N SER A 244 2.22 5.98 25.59
CA SER A 244 1.81 4.74 26.26
C SER A 244 1.95 4.82 27.78
N ASP A 245 2.72 5.79 28.29
CA ASP A 245 2.86 6.10 29.71
C ASP A 245 1.72 6.99 30.25
N GLY A 246 0.73 7.33 29.41
CA GLY A 246 -0.41 8.16 29.76
C GLY A 246 -0.12 9.67 29.78
N LYS A 247 1.10 10.10 29.46
CA LYS A 247 1.46 11.52 29.45
C LYS A 247 1.22 12.17 28.09
N TRP A 248 1.01 13.48 28.09
CA TRP A 248 0.82 14.26 26.87
C TRP A 248 2.12 14.85 26.35
N TYR A 249 2.29 14.83 25.03
CA TYR A 249 3.45 15.36 24.31
C TYR A 249 2.97 16.23 23.15
N TYR A 250 3.62 17.35 22.89
CA TYR A 250 3.25 18.24 21.79
C TYR A 250 4.23 18.09 20.62
N LEU A 251 3.70 17.89 19.41
CA LEU A 251 4.47 17.82 18.17
C LEU A 251 4.40 19.18 17.48
N GLN A 252 5.55 19.84 17.31
CA GLN A 252 5.63 21.18 16.73
C GLN A 252 5.32 21.17 15.22
N GLU A 253 5.37 22.34 14.57
CA GLU A 253 5.14 22.46 13.12
C GLU A 253 6.08 21.58 12.29
N THR A 254 7.33 21.42 12.74
CA THR A 254 8.33 20.55 12.12
C THR A 254 8.13 19.07 12.44
N GLY A 255 7.10 18.71 13.22
CA GLY A 255 6.86 17.39 13.78
C GLY A 255 7.76 17.01 14.97
N ALA A 256 8.80 17.79 15.26
CA ALA A 256 9.67 17.52 16.40
C ALA A 256 8.92 17.74 17.73
N MET A 257 9.03 16.78 18.64
CA MET A 257 8.46 16.83 19.98
C MET A 257 9.04 18.03 20.75
N ALA A 258 8.16 18.88 21.25
CA ALA A 258 8.55 19.98 22.14
C ALA A 258 9.08 19.43 23.46
N ARG A 259 10.26 19.88 23.87
CA ARG A 259 10.84 19.64 25.20
C ARG A 259 11.45 20.91 25.75
N ASP A 260 11.44 21.03 27.07
CA ASP A 260 11.96 22.15 27.84
C ASP A 260 11.55 23.53 27.27
N GLN A 261 10.32 23.68 26.81
CA GLN A 261 9.81 24.95 26.31
C GLN A 261 8.36 25.24 26.69
N TRP A 262 7.89 26.43 26.33
CA TRP A 262 6.48 26.82 26.38
C TRP A 262 5.87 26.69 24.99
N VAL A 263 4.63 26.21 24.91
CA VAL A 263 3.88 26.04 23.67
C VAL A 263 2.55 26.76 23.81
N ILE A 264 2.15 27.50 22.78
CA ILE A 264 0.79 28.04 22.68
C ILE A 264 -0.01 27.15 21.75
N TRP A 265 -1.11 26.59 22.23
CA TRP A 265 -2.04 25.80 21.43
C TRP A 265 -3.47 26.30 21.66
N LYS A 266 -4.16 26.68 20.59
CA LYS A 266 -5.52 27.23 20.63
C LYS A 266 -5.71 28.35 21.68
N ASN A 267 -4.77 29.28 21.74
CA ASN A 267 -4.71 30.41 22.67
C ASN A 267 -4.47 30.06 24.15
N GLU A 268 -4.10 28.82 24.45
CA GLU A 268 -3.71 28.39 25.79
C GLU A 268 -2.20 28.14 25.85
N LEU A 269 -1.59 28.47 26.99
CA LEU A 269 -0.16 28.34 27.21
C LEU A 269 0.15 27.06 27.99
N TYR A 270 0.97 26.19 27.43
CA TYR A 270 1.37 24.90 27.97
C TYR A 270 2.88 24.87 28.23
N ARG A 271 3.30 24.14 29.27
CA ARG A 271 4.71 23.93 29.61
C ARG A 271 5.09 22.48 29.37
N LEU A 272 6.17 22.25 28.63
CA LEU A 272 6.75 20.92 28.42
C LEU A 272 8.01 20.79 29.25
N LYS A 273 8.18 19.65 29.92
CA LYS A 273 9.38 19.32 30.70
C LYS A 273 10.53 18.91 29.76
N ASP A 274 11.72 18.69 30.31
CA ASP A 274 12.89 18.23 29.56
C ASP A 274 12.69 16.84 28.91
N ASP A 275 11.88 15.98 29.54
CA ASP A 275 11.46 14.69 28.98
C ASP A 275 10.37 14.82 27.88
N GLY A 276 9.96 16.04 27.53
CA GLY A 276 8.93 16.35 26.55
C GLY A 276 7.49 16.22 27.05
N SER A 277 7.27 15.61 28.22
CA SER A 277 5.91 15.46 28.73
C SER A 277 5.36 16.78 29.26
N MET A 278 4.06 16.98 29.06
CA MET A 278 3.32 18.13 29.54
C MET A 278 3.43 18.22 31.06
N PHE A 279 3.74 19.42 31.55
CA PHE A 279 3.75 19.70 32.97
C PHE A 279 2.32 19.82 33.51
N GLU A 280 2.05 19.12 34.60
CA GLU A 280 0.82 19.24 35.38
C GLU A 280 1.18 19.70 36.80
N GLY A 281 0.58 20.81 37.25
CA GLY A 281 0.80 21.36 38.58
C GLY A 281 0.83 22.89 38.61
N CYS A 282 1.40 23.44 39.68
CA CYS A 282 1.54 24.87 39.87
C CYS A 282 3.00 25.30 39.67
N VAL A 283 3.20 26.44 39.01
CA VAL A 283 4.48 27.13 38.89
C VAL A 283 4.39 28.48 39.60
N CYS A 284 5.40 28.80 40.41
CA CYS A 284 5.62 30.15 40.92
C CYS A 284 6.59 30.87 39.98
N LEU A 285 6.17 32.02 39.47
CA LEU A 285 7.01 32.91 38.68
C LEU A 285 7.44 34.07 39.55
N GLU A 286 8.74 34.32 39.61
CA GLU A 286 9.30 35.50 40.26
C GLU A 286 9.90 36.40 39.19
N THR A 287 9.96 37.70 39.46
CA THR A 287 10.66 38.65 38.59
C THR A 287 11.88 39.20 39.30
N ASP A 288 12.95 39.43 38.56
CA ASP A 288 14.06 40.22 39.08
C ASP A 288 13.75 41.71 39.08
N GLU A 289 14.73 42.49 39.55
CA GLU A 289 14.68 43.97 39.61
C GLU A 289 14.45 44.64 38.23
N LYS A 290 14.63 43.91 37.12
CA LYS A 290 14.37 44.39 35.75
C LYS A 290 13.03 43.91 35.20
N GLY A 291 12.24 43.18 35.99
CA GLY A 291 10.96 42.60 35.57
C GLY A 291 11.10 41.32 34.75
N ALA A 292 12.30 40.74 34.60
CA ALA A 292 12.47 39.50 33.86
C ALA A 292 11.95 38.32 34.67
N MET A 293 11.06 37.51 34.09
CA MET A 293 10.56 36.29 34.72
C MET A 293 11.69 35.27 34.90
N ARG A 294 11.82 34.76 36.12
CA ARG A 294 12.76 33.70 36.48
C ARG A 294 11.99 32.45 36.88
N PHE A 295 12.48 31.33 36.38
CA PHE A 295 11.97 30.03 36.75
C PHE A 295 12.85 29.45 37.85
N PRO A 296 12.32 29.12 39.04
CA PRO A 296 13.11 28.43 40.04
C PRO A 296 13.51 27.06 39.48
N LEU A 297 14.80 26.73 39.52
CA LEU A 297 15.30 25.38 39.24
C LEU A 297 14.46 24.41 40.10
N MET A 298 13.72 23.50 39.45
CA MET A 298 12.88 22.52 40.15
C MET A 298 13.78 21.59 40.97
N GLY A 299 14.01 21.94 42.24
CA GLY A 299 14.92 21.18 43.09
C GLY A 299 15.35 21.91 44.36
N ARG A 300 14.39 22.24 45.24
CA ARG A 300 14.47 22.22 46.72
C ARG A 300 13.31 23.07 47.27
N ARG A 301 12.31 22.41 47.86
CA ARG A 301 11.51 23.07 48.89
C ARG A 301 12.45 23.33 50.07
N SER A 302 12.76 24.58 50.38
CA SER A 302 13.17 24.94 51.73
C SER A 302 11.91 24.92 52.59
N ASP A 303 11.89 24.05 53.61
CA ASP A 303 10.83 24.03 54.61
C ASP A 303 10.68 25.42 55.25
N PRO A 304 9.45 25.86 55.56
CA PRO A 304 9.25 27.10 56.31
C PRO A 304 9.76 26.90 57.75
N GLU A 305 10.79 27.65 58.12
CA GLU A 305 11.24 27.79 59.50
C GLU A 305 10.05 28.20 60.38
N LYS A 306 9.81 27.39 61.43
CA LYS A 306 8.96 27.77 62.54
C LYS A 306 9.65 28.91 63.28
N ILE A 307 8.98 30.05 63.36
CA ILE A 307 9.30 31.12 64.29
C ILE A 307 8.53 30.81 65.58
N ASP A 308 9.25 30.45 66.64
CA ASP A 308 8.81 30.62 68.03
C ASP A 308 9.26 32.02 68.52
#